data_AF-A0A401H9U2-F1
#
_entry.id   AF-A0A401H9U2-F1
#
_cell.length_a   1.000
_cell.length_b   1.000
_cell.length_c   1.000
_cell.angle_alpha   90.00
_cell.angle_beta   90.00
_cell.angle_gamma   90.00
#
_symmetry.space_group_name_H-M   'P 1'
#
loop_
_entity.id
_entity.type
_entity.pdbx_description
1 polymer ?
#
loop_
_entity_poly.entity_id
_entity_poly.type
_entity_poly.pdbx_seq_one_letter_code
_entity_poly.pdbx_strand_id
1 'polypeptide(L)' 'LHSPTIYLLKLGQAKVVLRVDSLAELQEVYSRAVEEGLPASFVRDAGKTQLEPGTPTAAAVGPAPSRLVDRITGGLKLF' A
#
# COMPACT_ATOMS: atom_id res chain seq x y z
N LEU A 1 -16.23 3.62 22.94
CA LEU A 1 -15.91 2.75 21.79
C LEU A 1 -14.80 3.41 21.00
N HIS A 2 -13.55 2.95 21.14
CA HIS A 2 -12.41 3.51 20.42
C HIS A 2 -12.35 2.86 19.03
N SER A 3 -12.50 3.65 17.96
CA SER A 3 -12.31 3.16 16.58
C SER A 3 -10.81 2.85 16.36
N PRO A 4 -10.43 1.61 15.99
CA PRO A 4 -9.04 1.23 15.74
C PRO A 4 -8.36 2.12 14.70
N THR A 5 -9.10 2.55 13.68
CA THR A 5 -8.59 3.44 12.63
C THR A 5 -8.19 4.80 13.19
N ILE A 6 -9.01 5.41 14.05
CA ILE A 6 -8.70 6.70 14.68
C ILE A 6 -7.46 6.60 15.56
N TYR A 7 -7.26 5.47 16.23
CA TYR A 7 -6.08 5.23 17.05
C TYR A 7 -4.79 5.21 16.20
N LEU A 8 -4.79 4.51 15.06
CA LEU A 8 -3.65 4.46 14.14
C LEU A 8 -3.28 5.85 13.61
N LEU A 9 -4.26 6.73 13.38
CA LEU A 9 -4.00 8.11 12.95
C LEU A 9 -3.27 8.95 14.01
N LYS A 10 -3.36 8.59 15.30
CA LYS A 10 -2.70 9.29 16.41
C LYS A 10 -1.27 8.83 16.69
N LEU A 11 -0.83 7.71 16.11
CA LEU A 11 0.51 7.15 16.30
C LEU A 11 1.57 7.73 15.34
N GLY A 12 1.36 8.95 14.83
CA GLY A 12 2.29 9.61 13.90
C GLY A 12 2.21 9.16 12.44
N GLN A 13 1.40 8.13 12.12
CA GLN A 13 1.15 7.65 10.75
C GLN A 13 2.44 7.37 9.96
N ALA A 14 3.28 6.48 10.49
CA ALA A 14 4.49 6.03 9.82
C ALA A 14 4.19 5.51 8.40
N LYS A 15 5.02 5.90 7.43
CA LYS A 15 4.92 5.51 6.02
C LYS A 15 6.28 4.97 5.60
N VAL A 16 6.28 3.78 5.01
CA VAL A 16 7.48 3.15 4.43
C VAL A 16 7.21 2.96 2.95
N VAL A 17 8.12 3.46 2.11
CA VAL A 17 8.02 3.33 0.65
C VAL A 17 8.93 2.21 0.22
N LEU A 18 8.35 1.25 -0.50
CA LEU A 18 9.02 0.05 -0.99
C LEU A 18 8.96 0.03 -2.51
N ARG A 19 9.88 -0.70 -3.12
CA ARG A 19 9.91 -0.92 -4.57
C ARG A 19 9.45 -2.34 -4.92
N VAL A 20 8.79 -2.44 -6.06
CA VAL A 20 8.53 -3.67 -6.81
C VAL A 20 9.12 -3.49 -8.20
N ASP A 21 9.46 -4.59 -8.86
CA ASP A 21 10.15 -4.54 -10.15
C ASP A 21 9.16 -4.71 -11.33
N SER A 22 7.85 -4.87 -11.07
CA SER A 22 6.82 -4.98 -12.13
C SER A 22 5.40 -4.56 -11.70
N LEU A 23 4.53 -4.30 -12.70
CA LEU A 23 3.09 -4.05 -12.49
C LEU A 23 2.37 -5.29 -11.92
N ALA A 24 2.79 -6.49 -12.30
CA ALA A 24 2.21 -7.73 -11.80
C ALA A 24 2.46 -7.88 -10.29
N GLU A 25 3.69 -7.61 -9.83
CA GLU A 25 4.01 -7.56 -8.39
C GLU A 25 3.21 -6.47 -7.66
N LEU A 26 3.03 -5.30 -8.28
CA LEU A 26 2.22 -4.23 -7.70
C LEU A 26 0.75 -4.66 -7.51
N GLN A 27 0.19 -5.36 -8.50
CA GLN A 27 -1.17 -5.93 -8.42
C GLN A 27 -1.25 -7.02 -7.36
N GLU A 28 -0.24 -7.89 -7.26
CA GLU A 28 -0.20 -8.95 -6.24
C GLU A 28 -0.21 -8.37 -4.82
N VAL A 29 0.58 -7.34 -4.56
CA VAL A 29 0.60 -6.65 -3.25
C VAL A 29 -0.79 -6.11 -2.90
N TYR A 30 -1.47 -5.47 -3.85
CA TYR A 30 -2.82 -4.95 -3.64
C TYR A 30 -3.84 -6.07 -3.40
N SER A 31 -3.85 -7.11 -4.23
CA SER A 31 -4.78 -8.24 -4.11
C SER A 31 -4.62 -8.95 -2.76
N ARG A 32 -3.38 -9.24 -2.35
CA ARG A 32 -3.10 -9.86 -1.05
C ARG A 32 -3.58 -9.01 0.12
N ALA A 33 -3.48 -7.68 0.02
CA ALA A 33 -4.00 -6.78 1.06
C ALA A 33 -5.52 -6.81 1.15
N VAL A 34 -6.22 -6.84 0.00
CA VAL A 34 -7.68 -6.97 -0.05
C VAL A 34 -8.14 -8.33 0.50
N GLU A 35 -7.45 -9.42 0.14
CA GLU A 35 -7.74 -10.79 0.61
C GLU A 35 -7.57 -10.94 2.13
N GLU A 36 -6.55 -10.29 2.71
CA GLU A 36 -6.32 -10.24 4.17
C GLU A 36 -7.26 -9.25 4.89
N GLY A 37 -8.17 -8.58 4.16
CA GLY A 37 -9.11 -7.62 4.71
C GLY A 37 -8.47 -6.32 5.22
N LEU A 38 -7.26 -5.99 4.75
CA LEU A 38 -6.59 -4.75 5.11
C LEU A 38 -7.07 -3.59 4.24
N PRO A 39 -7.12 -2.36 4.77
CA PRO A 39 -7.30 -1.17 3.94
C PRO A 39 -6.20 -1.12 2.89
N ALA A 40 -6.57 -0.96 1.61
CA ALA A 40 -5.62 -0.89 0.52
C ALA A 40 -6.12 0.05 -0.58
N SER A 41 -5.20 0.67 -1.31
CA SER A 41 -5.51 1.48 -2.49
C SER A 41 -4.59 1.13 -3.64
N PHE A 42 -5.13 1.17 -4.86
CA PHE A 42 -4.39 0.97 -6.09
C PHE A 42 -4.39 2.29 -6.87
N VAL A 43 -3.25 2.97 -6.87
CA VAL A 43 -3.10 4.33 -7.39
C VAL A 43 -2.72 4.28 -8.86
N ARG A 44 -3.47 5.03 -9.66
CA ARG A 44 -3.18 5.27 -11.08
C ARG A 44 -2.71 6.70 -11.27
N ASP A 45 -1.70 6.89 -12.11
CA ASP A 45 -1.25 8.24 -12.42
C ASP A 45 -2.38 9.03 -13.08
N ALA A 46 -2.52 10.29 -12.64
CA ALA A 46 -3.53 11.20 -13.16
C ALA A 46 -3.14 11.79 -14.54
N GLY A 47 -2.12 11.25 -15.20
CA GLY A 47 -1.57 11.78 -16.46
C GLY A 47 -0.73 13.04 -16.26
N LYS A 48 -0.11 13.19 -15.09
CA LYS A 48 0.80 14.31 -14.79
C LYS A 48 2.28 13.92 -14.86
N THR A 49 2.55 12.66 -15.17
CA THR A 49 3.90 12.14 -15.37
C THR A 49 4.14 11.82 -16.85
N GLN A 50 5.35 11.37 -17.18
CA GLN A 50 5.72 10.91 -18.52
C GLN A 50 5.13 9.54 -18.87
N LEU A 51 4.37 8.92 -17.96
CA LEU A 51 3.66 7.67 -18.22
C LEU A 51 2.33 7.96 -18.91
N GLU A 52 1.84 6.99 -19.68
CA GLU A 52 0.49 7.07 -20.26
C GLU A 52 -0.55 7.26 -19.14
N PRO A 53 -1.49 8.21 -19.28
CA PRO A 53 -2.52 8.46 -18.28
C PRO A 53 -3.28 7.19 -17.87
N GLY A 54 -3.51 7.03 -16.58
CA GLY A 54 -4.20 5.85 -16.04
C GLY A 54 -3.31 4.63 -15.79
N THR A 55 -2.00 4.72 -16.07
CA THR A 55 -1.01 3.69 -15.68
C THR A 55 -1.00 3.54 -14.16
N PRO A 56 -1.17 2.32 -13.61
CA PRO A 56 -0.97 2.10 -12.18
C PRO A 56 0.48 2.34 -11.78
N THR A 57 0.69 3.13 -10.73
CA THR A 57 2.03 3.56 -10.30
C THR A 57 2.35 3.19 -8.85
N ALA A 58 1.34 2.96 -8.01
CA ALA A 58 1.56 2.56 -6.62
C ALA A 58 0.41 1.73 -6.05
N ALA A 59 0.72 0.93 -5.03
CA ALA A 59 -0.24 0.28 -4.15
C ALA A 59 0.05 0.72 -2.72
N ALA A 60 -0.97 1.11 -1.97
CA ALA A 60 -0.85 1.42 -0.56
C ALA A 60 -1.54 0.34 0.28
N VAL A 61 -0.92 -0.05 1.39
CA VAL A 61 -1.44 -1.02 2.35
C VAL A 61 -1.49 -0.38 3.73
N GLY A 62 -2.63 -0.50 4.39
CA GLY A 62 -2.92 0.13 5.68
C GLY A 62 -3.75 1.42 5.58
N PRO A 63 -3.96 2.12 6.72
CA PRO A 63 -3.27 1.92 7.99
C PRO A 63 -3.70 0.61 8.69
N ALA A 64 -2.72 -0.12 9.23
CA ALA A 64 -2.90 -1.33 10.01
C ALA A 64 -1.68 -1.54 10.94
N PRO A 65 -1.77 -2.40 11.98
CA PRO A 65 -0.60 -2.82 12.75
C PRO A 65 0.52 -3.33 11.83
N SER A 66 1.77 -2.92 12.09
CA SER A 66 2.93 -3.24 11.24
C SER A 66 3.04 -4.72 10.93
N ARG A 67 2.87 -5.59 11.94
CA ARG A 67 2.89 -7.04 11.77
C ARG A 67 1.93 -7.58 10.71
N LEU A 68 0.78 -6.93 10.48
CA LEU A 68 -0.16 -7.32 9.43
C LEU A 68 0.28 -6.81 8.06
N VAL A 69 0.79 -5.57 7.98
CA VAL A 69 1.35 -5.00 6.75
C VAL A 69 2.57 -5.82 6.28
N ASP A 70 3.47 -6.16 7.20
CA ASP A 70 4.72 -6.87 6.93
C ASP A 70 4.52 -8.29 6.37
N ARG A 71 3.38 -8.94 6.64
CA ARG A 71 3.05 -10.24 6.01
C ARG A 71 2.97 -10.13 4.49
N ILE A 72 2.60 -8.96 3.98
CA ILE A 72 2.42 -8.69 2.57
C ILE A 72 3.70 -8.08 1.99
N THR A 73 4.26 -7.09 2.68
CA THR A 73 5.31 -6.23 2.13
C THR A 73 6.72 -6.52 2.68
N GLY A 74 6.89 -7.35 3.70
CA GLY A 74 8.15 -7.52 4.42
C GLY A 74 9.30 -8.13 3.60
N GLY A 75 9.00 -8.74 2.45
CA GLY A 75 10.01 -9.23 1.50
C GLY A 75 10.41 -8.21 0.42
N LEU A 76 9.70 -7.07 0.33
CA LEU A 76 9.98 -6.04 -0.67
C LEU A 76 11.18 -5.18 -0.25
N LYS A 77 11.87 -4.62 -1.24
CA LYS A 77 13.04 -3.77 -1.00
C LYS A 77 12.61 -2.34 -0.71
N LEU A 78 13.39 -1.62 0.09
CA LEU A 78 13.25 -0.17 0.23
C LEU A 78 13.46 0.50 -1.14
N PHE A 79 12.66 1.53 -1.41
CA PHE A 79 12.76 2.34 -2.61
C PHE A 79 14.04 3.19 -2.60
#